data_AF-A0A1T4Y7G2-F1
#
_entry.id   AF-A0A1T4Y7G2-F1
#
_cell.length_a   1.000
_cell.length_b   1.000
_cell.length_c   1.000
_cell.angle_alpha   90.00
_cell.angle_beta   90.00
_cell.angle_gamma   90.00
#
_symmetry.space_group_name_H-M   'P 1'
#
loop_
_entity.id
_entity.type
_entity.pdbx_description
1 polymer ?
#
loop_
_entity_poly.entity_id
_entity_poly.type
_entity_poly.pdbx_seq_one_letter_code
_entity_poly.pdbx_strand_id
1 'polypeptide(L)'
;MERSLSMELVRVTEAAAVAAARWMGRGLKNEADDAATEAMRTVFDTIPMEGVVVIGEGEMDEAPMLYIGEELGTGHGPAVDVAVDPVEGTNIVAAGGWNALAVLAVADKGNLLNAPDMYMDKIAVGPEAVGKIDIDASVTDNLKAVAKAKNKSVSDIVASVLNRERHKDIIEEIRQAGARIKLIEDGDVAGALNTAFDDTGVDILFGRGGAPEG
;
A
#
# COMPACT_ATOMS: atom_id res chain seq x y z
N MET A 1 -5.41 -20.71 2.58
CA MET A 1 -5.78 -20.19 1.24
C MET A 1 -5.66 -21.28 0.17
N GLU A 2 -6.74 -21.57 -0.58
CA GLU A 2 -6.69 -22.51 -1.71
C GLU A 2 -6.01 -21.87 -2.93
N ARG A 3 -5.24 -22.66 -3.70
CA ARG A 3 -4.50 -22.18 -4.87
C ARG A 3 -5.40 -21.55 -5.94
N SER A 4 -6.65 -21.99 -6.04
CA SER A 4 -7.68 -21.43 -6.91
C SER A 4 -7.97 -19.96 -6.60
N LEU A 5 -8.11 -19.60 -5.32
CA LEU A 5 -8.46 -18.24 -4.90
C LEU A 5 -7.40 -17.22 -5.31
N SER A 6 -6.11 -17.57 -5.21
CA SER A 6 -5.01 -16.66 -5.58
C SER A 6 -5.08 -16.20 -7.05
N MET A 7 -5.50 -17.07 -7.97
CA MET A 7 -5.62 -16.72 -9.39
C MET A 7 -6.87 -15.89 -9.68
N GLU A 8 -7.95 -16.09 -8.92
CA GLU A 8 -9.16 -15.28 -9.05
C GLU A 8 -8.90 -13.83 -8.59
N LEU A 9 -8.13 -13.65 -7.51
CA LEU A 9 -7.79 -12.33 -6.98
C LEU A 9 -6.94 -11.49 -7.94
N VAL A 10 -6.12 -12.12 -8.80
CA VAL A 10 -5.39 -11.41 -9.87
C VAL A 10 -6.37 -10.70 -10.81
N ARG A 11 -7.49 -11.33 -11.14
CA ARG A 11 -8.50 -10.75 -12.04
C ARG A 11 -9.15 -9.50 -11.44
N VAL A 12 -9.23 -9.43 -10.11
CA VAL A 12 -9.82 -8.31 -9.38
C VAL A 12 -8.96 -7.06 -9.56
N THR A 13 -7.66 -7.15 -9.26
CA THR A 13 -6.74 -6.02 -9.42
C THR A 13 -6.52 -5.66 -10.89
N GLU A 14 -6.50 -6.64 -11.80
CA GLU A 14 -6.45 -6.38 -13.25
C GLU A 14 -7.66 -5.58 -13.73
N ALA A 15 -8.87 -5.95 -13.32
CA ALA A 15 -10.09 -5.24 -13.71
C ALA A 15 -10.10 -3.79 -13.19
N ALA A 16 -9.75 -3.61 -11.92
CA ALA A 16 -9.64 -2.31 -11.28
C ALA A 16 -8.61 -1.42 -11.99
N ALA A 17 -7.39 -1.94 -12.19
CA ALA A 17 -6.31 -1.21 -12.85
C ALA A 17 -6.66 -0.82 -14.29
N VAL A 18 -7.27 -1.72 -15.07
CA VAL A 18 -7.71 -1.42 -16.45
C VAL A 18 -8.81 -0.36 -16.48
N ALA A 19 -9.72 -0.38 -15.52
CA ALA A 19 -10.78 0.62 -15.40
C ALA A 19 -10.19 2.01 -15.05
N ALA A 20 -9.37 2.08 -14.00
CA ALA A 20 -8.68 3.30 -13.57
C ALA A 20 -7.78 3.89 -14.68
N ALA A 21 -7.04 3.04 -15.39
CA ALA A 21 -6.09 3.47 -16.42
C ALA A 21 -6.74 4.27 -17.57
N ARG A 22 -8.04 4.10 -17.83
CA ARG A 22 -8.77 4.89 -18.83
C ARG A 22 -8.87 6.38 -18.45
N TRP A 23 -8.70 6.69 -17.16
CA TRP A 23 -8.75 8.04 -16.59
C TRP A 23 -7.37 8.67 -16.39
N MET A 24 -6.30 7.92 -16.68
CA MET A 24 -4.93 8.40 -16.53
C MET A 24 -4.69 9.73 -17.25
N GLY A 25 -4.18 10.72 -16.53
CA GLY A 25 -3.83 12.05 -17.06
C GLY A 25 -5.02 12.96 -17.39
N ARG A 26 -6.24 12.61 -16.95
CA ARG A 26 -7.44 13.42 -17.22
C ARG A 26 -7.75 14.46 -16.14
N GLY A 27 -7.02 14.47 -15.02
CA GLY A 27 -7.29 15.36 -13.89
C GLY A 27 -8.55 15.01 -13.10
N LEU A 28 -9.12 13.82 -13.33
CA LEU A 28 -10.39 13.35 -12.80
C LEU A 28 -10.14 12.17 -11.85
N LYS A 29 -9.75 12.50 -10.61
CA LYS A 29 -9.29 11.50 -9.63
C LYS A 29 -10.44 10.66 -9.07
N ASN A 30 -11.59 11.27 -8.80
CA ASN A 30 -12.73 10.58 -8.21
C ASN A 30 -13.34 9.62 -9.24
N GLU A 31 -13.41 10.04 -10.51
CA GLU A 31 -13.91 9.18 -11.59
C GLU A 31 -12.97 8.00 -11.88
N ALA A 32 -11.66 8.17 -11.65
CA ALA A 32 -10.71 7.06 -11.73
C ALA A 32 -10.94 6.04 -10.61
N ASP A 33 -11.19 6.54 -9.40
CA ASP A 33 -11.46 5.77 -8.19
C ASP A 33 -12.78 5.00 -8.31
N ASP A 34 -13.88 5.71 -8.59
CA ASP A 34 -15.22 5.14 -8.80
C ASP A 34 -15.19 4.00 -9.84
N ALA A 35 -14.48 4.20 -10.95
CA ALA A 35 -14.36 3.19 -12.00
C ALA A 35 -13.59 1.95 -11.56
N ALA A 36 -12.56 2.12 -10.73
CA ALA A 36 -11.80 1.01 -10.18
C ALA A 36 -12.60 0.25 -9.11
N THR A 37 -13.25 0.98 -8.20
CA THR A 37 -14.10 0.46 -7.13
C THR A 37 -15.24 -0.38 -7.70
N GLU A 38 -15.96 0.12 -8.72
CA GLU A 38 -17.03 -0.63 -9.39
C GLU A 38 -16.50 -1.89 -10.09
N ALA A 39 -15.37 -1.78 -10.81
CA ALA A 39 -14.78 -2.92 -11.51
C ALA A 39 -14.28 -4.00 -10.55
N MET A 40 -13.58 -3.60 -9.49
CA MET A 40 -13.11 -4.46 -8.40
C MET A 40 -14.28 -5.20 -7.77
N ARG A 41 -15.31 -4.46 -7.34
CA ARG A 41 -16.49 -5.00 -6.67
C ARG A 41 -17.24 -6.01 -7.52
N THR A 42 -17.40 -5.72 -8.81
CA THR A 42 -18.08 -6.60 -9.77
C THR A 42 -17.35 -7.93 -9.93
N VAL A 43 -16.01 -7.94 -9.97
CA VAL A 43 -15.25 -9.19 -10.11
C VAL A 43 -15.35 -10.03 -8.84
N PHE A 44 -15.38 -9.39 -7.66
CA PHE A 44 -15.55 -10.11 -6.40
C PHE A 44 -16.81 -10.97 -6.35
N ASP A 45 -17.93 -10.56 -6.97
CA ASP A 45 -19.18 -11.36 -7.03
C ASP A 45 -19.00 -12.72 -7.72
N THR A 46 -17.92 -12.91 -8.47
CA THR A 46 -17.64 -14.16 -9.19
C THR A 46 -16.72 -15.11 -8.44
N ILE A 47 -16.15 -14.68 -7.30
CA ILE A 47 -15.10 -15.43 -6.59
C ILE A 47 -15.72 -16.38 -5.56
N PRO A 48 -15.35 -17.68 -5.56
CA PRO A 48 -15.81 -18.64 -4.57
C PRO A 48 -15.13 -18.40 -3.22
N MET A 49 -15.67 -17.46 -2.44
CA MET A 49 -15.28 -17.16 -1.07
C MET A 49 -16.46 -16.61 -0.25
N GLU A 50 -16.27 -16.60 1.07
CA GLU A 50 -17.09 -15.88 2.05
C GLU A 50 -16.24 -14.71 2.58
N GLY A 51 -16.05 -13.68 1.74
CA GLY A 51 -15.19 -12.55 2.04
C GLY A 51 -15.91 -11.45 2.83
N VAL A 52 -15.21 -10.79 3.73
CA VAL A 52 -15.70 -9.60 4.43
C VAL A 52 -14.67 -8.49 4.30
N VAL A 53 -15.11 -7.30 3.86
CA VAL A 53 -14.26 -6.11 3.83
C VAL A 53 -13.95 -5.68 5.26
N VAL A 54 -12.68 -5.62 5.62
CA VAL A 54 -12.21 -5.10 6.93
C VAL A 54 -11.44 -3.80 6.79
N ILE A 55 -10.95 -3.51 5.59
CA ILE A 55 -10.33 -2.24 5.17
C ILE A 55 -10.86 -1.97 3.76
N GLY A 56 -11.43 -0.80 3.53
CA GLY A 56 -11.98 -0.41 2.23
C GLY A 56 -12.22 1.09 2.12
N GLU A 57 -13.15 1.47 1.25
CA GLU A 57 -13.38 2.87 0.82
C GLU A 57 -13.93 3.78 1.93
N GLY A 58 -14.41 3.19 3.03
CA GLY A 58 -14.94 3.91 4.18
C GLY A 58 -16.00 3.12 4.94
N GLU A 59 -16.69 3.80 5.85
CA GLU A 59 -17.87 3.26 6.52
C GLU A 59 -19.08 3.17 5.57
N MET A 60 -20.07 2.34 5.91
CA MET A 60 -21.25 2.09 5.06
C MET A 60 -22.06 3.36 4.71
N ASP A 61 -22.02 4.38 5.57
CA ASP A 61 -22.68 5.67 5.32
C ASP A 61 -21.86 6.62 4.44
N GLU A 62 -20.58 6.33 4.25
CA GLU A 62 -19.62 7.16 3.49
C GLU A 62 -19.30 6.56 2.12
N ALA A 63 -19.31 5.23 2.00
CA ALA A 63 -18.96 4.51 0.78
C ALA A 63 -20.11 3.59 0.29
N PRO A 64 -20.56 3.71 -0.98
CA PRO A 64 -21.67 2.92 -1.52
C PRO A 64 -21.28 1.46 -1.85
N MET A 65 -19.99 1.17 -2.02
CA MET A 65 -19.42 -0.14 -2.35
C MET A 65 -18.05 -0.25 -1.68
N LEU A 66 -17.60 -1.48 -1.43
CA LEU A 66 -16.35 -1.80 -0.74
C LEU A 66 -16.22 -1.11 0.63
N TYR A 67 -17.35 -0.92 1.32
CA TYR A 67 -17.39 -0.36 2.66
C TYR A 67 -17.00 -1.40 3.72
N ILE A 68 -16.55 -0.95 4.89
CA ILE A 68 -16.17 -1.83 6.00
C ILE A 68 -17.38 -2.67 6.45
N GLY A 69 -17.22 -3.98 6.42
CA GLY A 69 -18.26 -4.96 6.73
C GLY A 69 -19.06 -5.47 5.53
N GLU A 70 -18.78 -5.01 4.31
CA GLU A 70 -19.42 -5.56 3.12
C GLU A 70 -19.05 -7.03 2.89
N GLU A 71 -20.05 -7.85 2.56
CA GLU A 71 -19.85 -9.25 2.16
C GLU A 71 -19.50 -9.36 0.68
N LEU A 72 -18.44 -10.09 0.37
CA LEU A 72 -17.88 -10.30 -0.96
C LEU A 72 -17.82 -11.79 -1.33
N GLY A 73 -17.88 -12.09 -2.62
CA GLY A 73 -17.81 -13.46 -3.13
C GLY A 73 -19.17 -14.10 -3.33
N THR A 74 -19.16 -15.34 -3.83
CA THR A 74 -20.38 -16.11 -4.09
C THR A 74 -21.02 -16.69 -2.81
N GLY A 75 -20.49 -16.40 -1.63
CA GLY A 75 -20.91 -16.97 -0.35
C GLY A 75 -20.58 -18.46 -0.20
N HIS A 76 -19.67 -18.98 -1.02
CA HIS A 76 -19.24 -20.38 -1.00
C HIS A 76 -17.72 -20.44 -1.10
N GLY A 77 -17.04 -20.96 -0.10
CA GLY A 77 -15.59 -21.11 -0.11
C GLY A 77 -14.97 -20.79 1.25
N PRO A 78 -13.68 -20.42 1.30
CA PRO A 78 -13.06 -20.04 2.56
C PRO A 78 -13.64 -18.71 3.08
N ALA A 79 -13.79 -18.61 4.39
CA ALA A 79 -14.10 -17.36 5.08
C ALA A 79 -12.82 -16.53 5.25
N VAL A 80 -12.81 -15.33 4.67
CA VAL A 80 -11.61 -14.49 4.59
C VAL A 80 -11.92 -13.03 4.91
N ASP A 81 -10.94 -12.36 5.50
CA ASP A 81 -10.94 -10.90 5.60
C ASP A 81 -10.28 -10.33 4.34
N VAL A 82 -10.83 -9.22 3.85
CA VAL A 82 -10.40 -8.55 2.63
C VAL A 82 -10.06 -7.09 2.96
N ALA A 83 -8.87 -6.67 2.59
CA ALA A 83 -8.47 -5.26 2.53
C ALA A 83 -8.36 -4.85 1.07
N VAL A 84 -8.94 -3.72 0.70
CA VAL A 84 -8.92 -3.19 -0.67
C VAL A 84 -8.46 -1.75 -0.70
N ASP A 85 -7.72 -1.45 -1.76
CA ASP A 85 -7.41 -0.09 -2.20
C ASP A 85 -7.53 -0.13 -3.74
N PRO A 86 -8.74 0.13 -4.29
CA PRO A 86 -9.02 0.04 -5.72
C PRO A 86 -8.09 0.91 -6.57
N VAL A 87 -7.73 2.09 -6.06
CA VAL A 87 -6.70 2.97 -6.62
C VAL A 87 -5.84 3.56 -5.51
N GLU A 88 -4.72 2.90 -5.24
CA GLU A 88 -3.63 3.56 -4.55
C GLU A 88 -3.12 4.68 -5.48
N GLY A 89 -3.21 5.92 -4.98
CA GLY A 89 -2.70 7.09 -5.68
C GLY A 89 -3.68 7.62 -6.73
N THR A 90 -4.93 7.90 -6.36
CA THR A 90 -5.92 8.54 -7.26
C THR A 90 -5.39 9.83 -7.90
N ASN A 91 -4.65 10.66 -7.14
CA ASN A 91 -3.97 11.84 -7.69
C ASN A 91 -2.88 11.47 -8.72
N ILE A 92 -2.15 10.38 -8.50
CA ILE A 92 -1.14 9.87 -9.43
C ILE A 92 -1.80 9.47 -10.75
N VAL A 93 -2.92 8.74 -10.71
CA VAL A 93 -3.69 8.41 -11.92
C VAL A 93 -4.16 9.68 -12.62
N ALA A 94 -4.81 10.59 -11.89
CA ALA A 94 -5.33 11.83 -12.47
C ALA A 94 -4.24 12.69 -13.12
N ALA A 95 -3.03 12.72 -12.56
CA ALA A 95 -1.87 13.44 -13.10
C ALA A 95 -1.11 12.67 -14.20
N GLY A 96 -1.38 11.37 -14.39
CA GLY A 96 -0.60 10.51 -15.29
C GLY A 96 0.82 10.26 -14.78
N GLY A 97 0.97 10.21 -13.45
CA GLY A 97 2.24 9.98 -12.76
C GLY A 97 2.63 8.49 -12.69
N TRP A 98 3.75 8.24 -12.03
CA TRP A 98 4.26 6.90 -11.79
C TRP A 98 3.81 6.37 -10.43
N ASN A 99 3.70 5.05 -10.31
CA ASN A 99 3.45 4.28 -9.08
C ASN A 99 2.00 4.18 -8.58
N ALA A 100 1.00 4.62 -9.34
CA ALA A 100 -0.39 4.24 -9.03
C ALA A 100 -0.59 2.73 -9.23
N LEU A 101 -1.38 2.09 -8.37
CA LEU A 101 -1.68 0.66 -8.46
C LEU A 101 -3.06 0.33 -7.89
N ALA A 102 -3.64 -0.78 -8.34
CA ALA A 102 -4.81 -1.38 -7.70
C ALA A 102 -4.33 -2.50 -6.77
N VAL A 103 -4.76 -2.49 -5.51
CA VAL A 103 -4.25 -3.39 -4.47
C VAL A 103 -5.39 -4.04 -3.72
N LEU A 104 -5.15 -5.28 -3.33
CA LEU A 104 -5.93 -5.95 -2.29
C LEU A 104 -5.02 -6.85 -1.47
N ALA A 105 -5.44 -7.14 -0.25
CA ALA A 105 -4.88 -8.19 0.59
C ALA A 105 -6.01 -9.07 1.12
N VAL A 106 -5.73 -10.36 1.27
CA VAL A 106 -6.67 -11.35 1.80
C VAL A 106 -5.97 -12.19 2.84
N ALA A 107 -6.63 -12.39 3.98
CA ALA A 107 -6.16 -13.29 5.03
C ALA A 107 -7.31 -14.16 5.54
N ASP A 108 -6.98 -15.26 6.23
CA ASP A 108 -8.00 -16.00 6.98
C ASP A 108 -8.65 -15.05 8.00
N LYS A 109 -9.96 -15.20 8.22
CA LYS A 109 -10.75 -14.30 9.08
C LYS A 109 -10.09 -13.98 10.43
N GLY A 110 -10.00 -12.69 10.77
CA GLY A 110 -9.40 -12.15 11.98
C GLY A 110 -7.88 -11.92 11.93
N ASN A 111 -7.23 -12.08 10.77
CA ASN A 111 -5.77 -11.91 10.63
C ASN A 111 -5.34 -10.63 9.92
N LEU A 112 -6.28 -9.74 9.57
CA LEU A 112 -5.96 -8.37 9.20
C LEU A 112 -6.31 -7.46 10.38
N LEU A 113 -5.40 -6.54 10.71
CA LEU A 113 -5.68 -5.53 11.72
C LEU A 113 -6.81 -4.63 11.20
N ASN A 114 -7.91 -4.55 11.93
CA ASN A 114 -8.94 -3.55 11.64
C ASN A 114 -8.38 -2.18 12.03
N ALA A 115 -7.86 -1.47 11.03
CA ALA A 115 -7.22 -0.17 11.18
C ALA A 115 -8.26 0.95 10.98
N PRO A 116 -8.45 1.84 11.98
CA PRO A 116 -9.30 3.00 11.79
C PRO A 116 -8.69 3.97 10.77
N ASP A 117 -9.53 4.80 10.13
CA ASP A 117 -9.06 5.87 9.25
C ASP A 117 -8.35 6.98 10.04
N MET A 118 -7.05 6.77 10.24
CA MET A 118 -6.15 7.68 10.93
C MET A 118 -4.73 7.53 10.38
N TYR A 119 -3.81 8.39 10.81
CA TYR A 119 -2.42 8.25 10.44
C TYR A 119 -1.66 7.22 11.29
N MET A 120 -0.81 6.42 10.63
CA MET A 120 0.13 5.47 11.23
C MET A 120 1.58 5.87 10.92
N ASP A 121 2.46 5.81 11.92
CA ASP A 121 3.91 5.88 11.71
C ASP A 121 4.41 4.53 11.15
N LYS A 122 5.17 4.57 10.06
CA LYS A 122 5.57 3.40 9.27
C LYS A 122 7.09 3.36 9.11
N ILE A 123 7.64 2.15 9.28
CA ILE A 123 8.99 1.80 8.85
C ILE A 123 8.94 0.45 8.14
N ALA A 124 9.48 0.36 6.93
CA ALA A 124 9.48 -0.87 6.14
C ALA A 124 10.86 -1.13 5.54
N VAL A 125 11.26 -2.40 5.49
CA VAL A 125 12.56 -2.84 4.94
C VAL A 125 12.42 -4.18 4.23
N GLY A 126 13.37 -4.45 3.33
CA GLY A 126 13.47 -5.74 2.66
C GLY A 126 13.99 -6.89 3.54
N PRO A 127 13.99 -8.12 3.00
CA PRO A 127 14.29 -9.36 3.74
C PRO A 127 15.60 -9.36 4.51
N GLU A 128 16.65 -8.71 3.99
CA GLU A 128 17.99 -8.72 4.60
C GLU A 128 18.05 -7.96 5.93
N ALA A 129 17.15 -6.99 6.13
CA ALA A 129 17.11 -6.12 7.31
C ALA A 129 15.97 -6.45 8.29
N VAL A 130 15.25 -7.56 8.08
CA VAL A 130 14.19 -8.03 8.99
C VAL A 130 14.76 -8.25 10.40
N GLY A 131 14.09 -7.67 11.40
CA GLY A 131 14.50 -7.72 12.80
C GLY A 131 15.79 -6.96 13.13
N LYS A 132 16.21 -6.03 12.25
CA LYS A 132 17.38 -5.15 12.48
C LYS A 132 17.00 -3.70 12.73
N ILE A 133 15.77 -3.32 12.41
CA ILE A 133 15.22 -1.98 12.58
C ILE A 133 14.25 -1.93 13.76
N ASP A 134 14.00 -0.72 14.25
CA ASP A 134 13.08 -0.43 15.34
C ASP A 134 12.39 0.91 15.07
N ILE A 135 11.06 0.95 15.14
CA ILE A 135 10.28 2.16 14.88
C ILE A 135 10.52 3.25 15.96
N ASP A 136 10.92 2.84 17.16
CA ASP A 136 11.25 3.77 18.26
C ASP A 136 12.70 4.28 18.20
N ALA A 137 13.54 3.71 17.32
CA ALA A 137 14.91 4.16 17.11
C ALA A 137 14.98 5.38 16.18
N SER A 138 16.09 6.13 16.28
CA SER A 138 16.34 7.27 15.40
C SER A 138 16.42 6.83 13.92
N VAL A 139 16.12 7.77 13.00
CA VAL A 139 16.25 7.50 11.57
C VAL A 139 17.69 7.14 11.22
N THR A 140 18.66 7.82 11.84
CA THR A 140 20.09 7.58 11.67
C THR A 140 20.49 6.15 12.08
N ASP A 141 19.97 5.64 13.20
CA ASP A 141 20.32 4.30 13.69
C ASP A 141 19.69 3.21 12.82
N ASN A 142 18.46 3.40 12.38
CA ASN A 142 17.82 2.52 11.41
C ASN A 142 18.57 2.49 10.06
N LEU A 143 19.00 3.65 9.55
CA LEU A 143 19.83 3.73 8.33
C LEU A 143 21.15 2.95 8.48
N LYS A 144 21.83 3.08 9.63
CA LYS A 144 23.05 2.29 9.91
C LYS A 144 22.77 0.80 10.01
N ALA A 145 21.64 0.42 10.62
CA ALA A 145 21.25 -0.98 10.75
C ALA A 145 20.98 -1.62 9.38
N VAL A 146 20.25 -0.93 8.50
CA VAL A 146 20.00 -1.37 7.13
C VAL A 146 21.30 -1.41 6.32
N ALA A 147 22.14 -0.39 6.41
CA ALA A 147 23.45 -0.36 5.75
C ALA A 147 24.32 -1.56 6.15
N LYS A 148 24.39 -1.87 7.45
CA LYS A 148 25.11 -3.03 7.96
C LYS A 148 24.50 -4.35 7.46
N ALA A 149 23.18 -4.47 7.47
CA ALA A 149 22.47 -5.68 7.03
C ALA A 149 22.71 -5.97 5.54
N LYS A 150 22.69 -4.93 4.69
CA LYS A 150 22.91 -5.04 3.24
C LYS A 150 24.38 -4.94 2.82
N ASN A 151 25.32 -4.86 3.78
CA ASN A 151 26.74 -4.65 3.52
C ASN A 151 27.03 -3.46 2.58
N LYS A 152 26.33 -2.35 2.82
CA LYS A 152 26.42 -1.08 2.08
C LYS A 152 26.98 0.02 2.99
N SER A 153 27.46 1.11 2.40
CA SER A 153 27.67 2.34 3.17
C SER A 153 26.33 3.05 3.38
N VAL A 154 26.21 3.88 4.43
CA VAL A 154 24.97 4.68 4.65
C VAL A 154 24.67 5.58 3.44
N SER A 155 25.69 6.08 2.75
CA SER A 155 25.52 6.88 1.53
C SER A 155 24.97 6.13 0.33
N ASP A 156 25.04 4.79 0.34
CA ASP A 156 24.44 3.97 -0.71
C ASP A 156 22.98 3.60 -0.40
N ILE A 157 22.51 3.81 0.84
CA ILE A 157 21.13 3.55 1.25
C ILE A 157 20.18 4.59 0.65
N VAL A 158 19.05 4.13 0.11
CA VAL A 158 17.97 4.98 -0.38
C VAL A 158 16.73 4.81 0.49
N ALA A 159 16.31 5.90 1.13
CA ALA A 159 15.05 5.95 1.87
C ALA A 159 13.91 6.50 1.00
N SER A 160 12.75 5.85 1.03
CA SER A 160 11.50 6.40 0.46
C SER A 160 10.71 7.12 1.54
N VAL A 161 10.26 8.35 1.26
CA VAL A 161 9.51 9.19 2.21
C VAL A 161 8.45 9.99 1.47
N LEU A 162 7.21 10.05 2.00
CA LEU A 162 6.17 10.95 1.49
C LEU A 162 6.62 12.42 1.61
N ASN A 163 6.53 13.17 0.51
CA ASN A 163 6.88 14.59 0.48
C ASN A 163 5.78 15.43 1.16
N ARG A 164 5.90 15.57 2.48
CA ARG A 164 4.94 16.27 3.33
C ARG A 164 5.67 17.10 4.34
N GLU A 165 5.06 18.22 4.72
CA GLU A 165 5.57 19.13 5.76
C GLU A 165 5.89 18.38 7.06
N ARG A 166 5.03 17.45 7.45
CA ARG A 166 5.17 16.59 8.64
C ARG A 166 6.41 15.68 8.64
N HIS A 167 7.11 15.52 7.52
CA HIS A 167 8.30 14.68 7.40
C HIS A 167 9.60 15.49 7.27
N LYS A 168 9.57 16.81 7.47
CA LYS A 168 10.78 17.64 7.37
C LYS A 168 11.92 17.17 8.25
N ASP A 169 11.63 16.81 9.50
CA ASP A 169 12.66 16.36 10.46
C ASP A 169 13.27 15.03 10.03
N ILE A 170 12.43 14.08 9.57
CA ILE A 170 12.90 12.79 9.02
C ILE A 170 13.79 13.03 7.79
N ILE A 171 13.34 13.86 6.85
CA ILE A 171 14.07 14.18 5.62
C ILE A 171 15.43 14.81 5.93
N GLU A 172 15.46 15.73 6.89
CA GLU A 172 16.69 16.40 7.29
C GLU A 172 17.65 15.43 7.99
N GLU A 173 17.15 14.56 8.88
CA GLU A 173 17.98 13.55 9.54
C GLU A 173 18.58 12.56 8.53
N ILE A 174 17.82 12.11 7.52
CA ILE A 174 18.34 11.24 6.45
C ILE A 174 19.48 11.93 5.69
N ARG A 175 19.32 13.21 5.34
CA ARG A 175 20.37 14.00 4.65
C ARG A 175 21.61 14.15 5.51
N GLN A 176 21.45 14.41 6.81
CA GLN A 176 22.57 14.55 7.74
C GLN A 176 23.32 13.22 7.96
N ALA A 177 22.60 12.10 7.98
CA ALA A 177 23.19 10.76 8.03
C ALA A 177 23.94 10.41 6.74
N GLY A 178 23.70 11.14 5.64
CA GLY A 178 24.38 10.99 4.35
C GLY A 178 23.71 10.01 3.39
N ALA A 179 22.54 9.46 3.74
CA ALA A 179 21.77 8.59 2.87
C ALA A 179 21.01 9.37 1.79
N ARG A 180 20.57 8.67 0.74
CA ARG A 180 19.80 9.22 -0.37
C ARG A 180 18.30 9.12 -0.09
N ILE A 181 17.51 10.01 -0.70
CA ILE A 181 16.06 10.06 -0.50
C ILE A 181 15.33 10.01 -1.84
N LYS A 182 14.33 9.13 -1.94
CA LYS A 182 13.29 9.16 -2.97
C LYS A 182 12.04 9.77 -2.35
N LEU A 183 11.78 11.03 -2.68
CA LEU A 183 10.54 11.70 -2.28
C LEU A 183 9.40 11.22 -3.18
N ILE A 184 8.31 10.77 -2.58
CA ILE A 184 7.09 10.36 -3.27
C ILE A 184 5.94 11.29 -2.88
N GLU A 185 5.13 11.69 -3.85
CA GLU A 185 4.01 12.61 -3.58
C GLU A 185 2.82 11.88 -2.97
N ASP A 186 2.50 10.67 -3.43
CA ASP A 186 1.49 9.76 -2.86
C ASP A 186 2.05 8.32 -2.99
N GLY A 187 1.37 7.29 -2.48
CA GLY A 187 1.81 5.90 -2.69
C GLY A 187 2.85 5.34 -1.75
N ASP A 188 2.55 5.34 -0.45
CA ASP A 188 3.42 4.68 0.53
C ASP A 188 3.28 3.15 0.56
N VAL A 189 2.18 2.56 0.05
CA VAL A 189 2.08 1.10 -0.21
C VAL A 189 3.16 0.66 -1.19
N ALA A 190 3.22 1.28 -2.37
CA ALA A 190 4.29 1.03 -3.34
C ALA A 190 5.67 1.39 -2.75
N GLY A 191 5.75 2.48 -2.00
CA GLY A 191 6.95 2.90 -1.28
C GLY A 191 7.50 1.79 -0.38
N ALA A 192 6.64 1.13 0.40
CA ALA A 192 7.00 0.05 1.30
C ALA A 192 7.32 -1.23 0.53
N LEU A 193 6.49 -1.61 -0.45
CA LEU A 193 6.69 -2.80 -1.29
C LEU A 193 8.04 -2.76 -2.01
N ASN A 194 8.45 -1.58 -2.51
CA ASN A 194 9.72 -1.42 -3.20
C ASN A 194 10.92 -1.85 -2.34
N THR A 195 10.85 -1.69 -1.01
CA THR A 195 11.94 -2.10 -0.09
C THR A 195 12.26 -3.59 -0.16
N ALA A 196 11.30 -4.41 -0.59
CA ALA A 196 11.43 -5.86 -0.68
C ALA A 196 12.17 -6.35 -1.95
N PHE A 197 12.45 -5.47 -2.90
CA PHE A 197 13.02 -5.82 -4.20
C PHE A 197 14.25 -4.96 -4.51
N ASP A 198 15.41 -5.62 -4.68
CA ASP A 198 16.70 -4.93 -4.85
C ASP A 198 16.78 -4.05 -6.11
N ASP A 199 16.07 -4.40 -7.17
CA ASP A 199 16.07 -3.69 -8.46
C ASP A 199 15.27 -2.38 -8.45
N THR A 200 14.43 -2.16 -7.44
CA THR A 200 13.69 -0.90 -7.27
C THR A 200 14.60 0.25 -6.80
N GLY A 201 15.75 -0.10 -6.20
CA GLY A 201 16.69 0.84 -5.63
C GLY A 201 16.18 1.55 -4.37
N VAL A 202 15.18 1.02 -3.67
CA VAL A 202 14.71 1.50 -2.36
C VAL A 202 15.10 0.50 -1.28
N ASP A 203 15.74 0.95 -0.20
CA ASP A 203 16.22 0.08 0.87
C ASP A 203 15.36 0.13 2.14
N ILE A 204 14.72 1.27 2.39
CA ILE A 204 13.90 1.53 3.58
C ILE A 204 12.82 2.56 3.29
N LEU A 205 11.65 2.42 3.91
CA LEU A 205 10.62 3.47 3.99
C LEU A 205 10.58 4.03 5.41
N PHE A 206 10.43 5.35 5.52
CA PHE A 206 10.12 6.04 6.77
C PHE A 206 8.93 6.99 6.59
N GLY A 207 8.22 7.25 7.67
CA GLY A 207 7.33 8.41 7.78
C GLY A 207 5.96 8.02 8.30
N ARG A 208 4.97 8.82 7.93
CA ARG A 208 3.60 8.74 8.43
C ARG A 208 2.59 8.86 7.28
N GLY A 209 1.76 7.84 7.13
CA GLY A 209 0.72 7.71 6.11
C GLY A 209 -0.59 7.18 6.68
N GLY A 210 -1.57 6.87 5.83
CA GLY A 210 -2.84 6.30 6.30
C GLY A 210 -2.62 4.93 6.93
N ALA A 211 -3.36 4.64 8.01
CA ALA A 211 -3.27 3.39 8.74
C ALA A 211 -3.82 2.18 7.95
N PRO A 212 -4.92 2.29 7.19
CA PRO A 212 -5.41 1.21 6.34
C PRO A 212 -4.38 0.71 5.31
N GLU A 213 -3.53 1.60 4.80
CA GLU A 213 -2.47 1.33 3.82
C GLU A 213 -1.17 0.80 4.46
N GLY A 214 -1.10 0.68 5.79
CA GLY A 214 0.08 0.20 6.54
C GLY A 214 0.07 -1.30 6.76
#